data_AF-A0A523V8E2-F1
#
_entry.id   AF-A0A523V8E2-F1
#
_cell.length_a   1.000
_cell.length_b   1.000
_cell.length_c   1.000
_cell.angle_alpha   90.00
_cell.angle_beta   90.00
_cell.angle_gamma   90.00
#
_symmetry.space_group_name_H-M   'P 1'
#
loop_
_entity.id
_entity.type
_entity.pdbx_description
1 polymer ?
#
loop_
_entity_poly.entity_id
_entity_poly.type
_entity_poly.pdbx_seq_one_letter_code
_entity_poly.pdbx_strand_id
1 'polypeptide(L)'
;MTTTMALAGKGGAGKTTLAALILRHLTEESSGSILAIDADPASNLHLVLGTELGATIGDIREDMLEQVRSSGAMASSLPGGMSKKDYLDYQIQMALVENERVDSLAMGRPEGAGCYCAANQMLRVILDSLSRNYDYVVMDNEAGMEHLSRRTTRDVDVLFLVSDPIMRGLVAAKQMAEMVPQLDIAVGRTYLIVN
;
A
#
# COMPACT_ATOMS: atom_id res chain seq x y z
N MET A 1 6.04 6.03 -17.40
CA MET A 1 6.70 4.91 -16.69
C MET A 1 6.60 5.26 -15.23
N THR A 2 5.83 4.49 -14.44
CA THR A 2 5.62 4.79 -13.01
C THR A 2 6.93 4.65 -12.23
N THR A 3 7.23 5.60 -11.37
CA THR A 3 8.28 5.50 -10.36
C THR A 3 7.66 5.10 -9.02
N THR A 4 8.00 3.92 -8.51
CA THR A 4 7.49 3.40 -7.24
C THR A 4 8.52 3.56 -6.13
N MET A 5 8.14 4.26 -5.06
CA MET A 5 8.93 4.50 -3.86
C MET A 5 8.26 3.84 -2.66
N ALA A 6 9.02 3.12 -1.84
CA ALA A 6 8.51 2.48 -0.64
C ALA A 6 9.32 2.89 0.59
N LEU A 7 8.64 3.01 1.73
CA LEU A 7 9.26 3.27 3.01
C LEU A 7 9.15 2.04 3.90
N ALA A 8 10.24 1.71 4.59
CA ALA A 8 10.31 0.64 5.57
C ALA A 8 11.26 1.05 6.71
N GLY A 9 11.12 0.43 7.88
CA GLY A 9 11.83 0.89 9.07
C GLY A 9 11.08 0.59 10.36
N LYS A 10 11.76 0.70 11.49
CA LYS A 10 11.16 0.44 12.81
C LYS A 10 9.94 1.34 13.08
N GLY A 11 9.00 0.86 13.91
CA GLY A 11 7.89 1.67 14.40
C GLY A 11 8.39 2.95 15.10
N GLY A 12 7.80 4.09 14.75
CA GLY A 12 8.19 5.39 15.29
C GLY A 12 9.44 6.04 14.66
N ALA A 13 10.05 5.45 13.63
CA ALA A 13 11.23 6.05 12.96
C ALA A 13 10.91 7.29 12.09
N GLY A 14 9.63 7.65 11.91
CA GLY A 14 9.20 8.79 11.10
C GLY A 14 8.92 8.49 9.62
N LYS A 15 8.57 7.23 9.28
CA LYS A 15 8.23 6.81 7.91
C LYS A 15 7.10 7.63 7.30
N THR A 16 5.95 7.69 7.94
CA THR A 16 4.79 8.47 7.47
C THR A 16 5.12 9.95 7.27
N THR A 17 5.92 10.53 8.18
CA THR A 17 6.40 11.90 8.03
C THR A 17 7.28 12.07 6.80
N LEU A 18 8.23 11.16 6.58
CA LEU A 18 9.07 11.18 5.39
C LEU A 18 8.25 10.94 4.10
N ALA A 19 7.27 10.04 4.13
CA ALA A 19 6.35 9.79 3.02
C ALA A 19 5.62 11.08 2.62
N ALA A 20 5.10 11.82 3.61
CA ALA A 20 4.46 13.10 3.37
C ALA A 20 5.42 14.17 2.82
N LEU A 21 6.67 14.21 3.29
CA LEU A 21 7.68 15.13 2.73
C LEU A 21 8.04 14.78 1.28
N ILE A 22 8.12 13.49 0.95
CA ILE A 22 8.33 13.02 -0.43
C ILE A 22 7.14 13.43 -1.30
N LEU A 23 5.91 13.14 -0.86
CA LEU A 23 4.68 13.53 -1.55
C LEU A 23 4.62 15.03 -1.77
N ARG A 24 4.89 15.84 -0.73
CA ARG A 24 4.95 17.30 -0.86
C ARG A 24 5.97 17.73 -1.92
N HIS A 25 7.18 17.20 -1.84
CA HIS A 25 8.22 17.52 -2.83
C HIS A 25 7.81 17.15 -4.26
N LEU A 26 7.21 15.97 -4.47
CA LEU A 26 6.69 15.57 -5.77
C LEU A 26 5.60 16.52 -6.26
N THR A 27 4.68 16.94 -5.39
CA THR A 27 3.61 17.90 -5.76
C THR A 27 4.09 19.33 -6.02
N GLU A 28 5.25 19.71 -5.51
CA GLU A 28 5.84 21.05 -5.66
C GLU A 28 6.78 21.12 -6.86
N GLU A 29 7.60 20.09 -7.06
CA GLU A 29 8.74 20.12 -7.98
C GLU A 29 8.58 19.20 -9.20
N SER A 30 7.59 18.29 -9.20
CA SER A 30 7.35 17.36 -10.30
C SER A 30 6.01 17.61 -10.97
N SER A 31 5.94 17.36 -12.27
CA SER A 31 4.68 17.20 -13.00
C SER A 31 4.34 15.71 -13.08
N GLY A 32 3.09 15.36 -12.79
CA GLY A 32 2.59 14.00 -12.97
C GLY A 32 1.54 13.63 -11.94
N SER A 33 0.83 12.53 -12.20
CA SER A 33 -0.15 11.98 -11.26
C SER A 33 0.57 11.21 -10.14
N ILE A 34 0.13 11.41 -8.90
CA ILE A 34 0.74 10.83 -7.71
C ILE A 34 -0.30 9.99 -6.96
N LEU A 35 0.07 8.75 -6.66
CA LEU A 35 -0.71 7.85 -5.80
C LEU A 35 0.05 7.59 -4.49
N ALA A 36 -0.61 7.90 -3.38
CA ALA A 36 -0.16 7.55 -2.05
C ALA A 36 -0.86 6.27 -1.58
N ILE A 37 -0.10 5.24 -1.18
CA ILE A 37 -0.63 4.01 -0.60
C ILE A 37 -0.21 3.95 0.86
N ASP A 38 -1.19 4.02 1.76
CA ASP A 38 -0.99 3.80 3.19
C ASP A 38 -1.12 2.30 3.47
N ALA A 39 0.02 1.63 3.59
CA ALA A 39 0.13 0.22 3.90
C ALA A 39 0.39 -0.05 5.40
N ASP A 40 0.08 0.92 6.27
CA ASP A 40 0.01 0.74 7.72
C ASP A 40 -1.44 0.40 8.14
N PRO A 41 -1.67 -0.71 8.87
CA PRO A 41 -2.97 -1.04 9.44
C PRO A 41 -3.60 0.05 10.32
N ALA A 42 -2.78 0.93 10.92
CA ALA A 42 -3.26 2.08 11.69
C ALA A 42 -3.71 3.25 10.82
N SER A 43 -3.34 3.24 9.53
CA SER A 43 -3.75 4.18 8.48
C SER A 43 -3.68 5.65 8.88
N ASN A 44 -2.47 6.20 9.02
CA ASN A 44 -2.24 7.56 9.49
C ASN A 44 -1.85 8.57 8.40
N LEU A 45 -1.62 8.13 7.15
CA LEU A 45 -1.13 9.00 6.09
C LEU A 45 -2.15 10.08 5.71
N HIS A 46 -3.45 9.74 5.71
CA HIS A 46 -4.54 10.68 5.43
C HIS A 46 -4.51 11.92 6.37
N LEU A 47 -4.18 11.73 7.65
CA LEU A 47 -4.05 12.83 8.62
C LEU A 47 -2.93 13.80 8.24
N VAL A 48 -1.83 13.28 7.69
CA VAL A 48 -0.69 14.10 7.28
C VAL A 48 -0.95 14.80 5.94
N LEU A 49 -1.72 14.17 5.06
CA LEU A 49 -2.16 14.75 3.78
C LEU A 49 -3.31 15.75 3.94
N GLY A 50 -3.98 15.77 5.10
CA GLY A 50 -5.17 16.60 5.33
C GLY A 50 -6.38 16.13 4.54
N THR A 51 -6.47 14.82 4.28
CA THR A 51 -7.58 14.20 3.54
C THR A 51 -8.48 13.40 4.47
N GLU A 52 -9.71 13.16 4.05
CA GLU A 52 -10.61 12.23 4.73
C GLU A 52 -10.16 10.78 4.49
N LEU A 53 -10.33 9.93 5.51
CA LEU A 53 -10.13 8.50 5.33
C LEU A 53 -11.37 7.90 4.64
N GLY A 54 -11.20 7.44 3.41
CA GLY A 54 -12.22 6.67 2.69
C GLY A 54 -12.31 5.23 3.17
N ALA A 55 -13.03 4.40 2.40
CA ALA A 55 -13.04 2.96 2.62
C ALA A 55 -11.63 2.38 2.44
N THR A 56 -11.26 1.40 3.26
CA THR A 56 -9.94 0.74 3.16
C THR A 56 -10.02 -0.56 2.36
N ILE A 57 -8.87 -1.03 1.86
CA ILE A 57 -8.77 -2.35 1.22
C ILE A 57 -9.18 -3.47 2.19
N GLY A 58 -8.94 -3.28 3.49
CA GLY A 58 -9.40 -4.15 4.57
C GLY A 58 -10.92 -4.30 4.57
N ASP A 59 -11.64 -3.17 4.57
CA ASP A 59 -13.10 -3.13 4.58
C ASP A 59 -13.68 -3.81 3.34
N ILE A 60 -13.19 -3.44 2.16
CA ILE A 60 -13.63 -4.00 0.87
C ILE A 60 -13.47 -5.52 0.84
N ARG A 61 -12.36 -6.02 1.39
CA ARG A 61 -12.07 -7.46 1.40
C ARG A 61 -13.03 -8.21 2.32
N GLU A 62 -13.40 -7.63 3.47
CA GLU A 62 -14.33 -8.25 4.40
C GLU A 62 -15.75 -8.25 3.84
N ASP A 63 -16.20 -7.13 3.27
CA ASP A 63 -17.49 -7.01 2.57
C ASP A 63 -17.62 -8.05 1.45
N MET A 64 -16.55 -8.23 0.67
CA MET A 64 -16.51 -9.24 -0.38
C MET A 64 -16.63 -10.67 0.17
N LEU A 65 -15.97 -10.99 1.29
CA LEU A 65 -16.09 -12.31 1.92
C LEU A 65 -17.49 -12.55 2.47
N GLU A 66 -18.10 -11.53 3.10
CA GLU A 66 -19.45 -11.62 3.63
C GLU A 66 -20.47 -11.85 2.51
N GLN A 67 -20.33 -11.18 1.37
CA GLN A 67 -21.17 -11.42 0.19
C GLN A 67 -21.00 -12.84 -0.36
N VAL A 68 -19.78 -13.36 -0.42
CA VAL A 68 -19.55 -14.75 -0.86
C VAL A 68 -20.15 -15.77 0.11
N ARG A 69 -20.09 -15.50 1.42
CA ARG A 69 -20.68 -16.37 2.46
C ARG A 69 -22.21 -16.35 2.42
N SER A 70 -22.81 -15.17 2.32
CA SER A 70 -24.26 -14.99 2.31
C SER A 70 -24.91 -15.49 1.01
N SER A 71 -24.22 -15.39 -0.12
CA SER A 71 -24.73 -15.83 -1.43
C SER A 71 -24.57 -17.34 -1.67
N GLY A 72 -23.85 -18.06 -0.79
CA GLY A 72 -23.55 -19.49 -0.90
C GLY A 72 -22.55 -19.84 -2.03
N ALA A 73 -21.97 -21.04 -1.96
CA ALA A 73 -20.94 -21.52 -2.91
C ALA A 73 -21.39 -21.61 -4.39
N MET A 74 -22.68 -21.40 -4.66
CA MET A 74 -23.30 -21.40 -6.00
C MET A 74 -23.42 -19.99 -6.61
N ALA A 75 -23.09 -18.92 -5.89
CA ALA A 75 -23.04 -17.57 -6.46
C ALA A 75 -21.71 -17.37 -7.21
N SER A 76 -21.72 -17.71 -8.51
CA SER A 76 -20.63 -17.40 -9.44
C SER A 76 -20.55 -15.91 -9.80
N SER A 77 -21.58 -15.14 -9.46
CA SER A 77 -21.75 -13.73 -9.78
C SER A 77 -22.11 -12.91 -8.54
N LEU A 78 -21.53 -11.72 -8.45
CA LEU A 78 -21.81 -10.71 -7.44
C LEU A 78 -22.98 -9.81 -7.90
N PRO A 79 -23.46 -8.84 -7.09
CA PRO A 79 -24.56 -7.96 -7.48
C PRO A 79 -24.39 -7.41 -8.91
N GLY A 80 -25.46 -7.44 -9.70
CA GLY A 80 -25.43 -7.01 -11.09
C GLY A 80 -24.79 -7.99 -12.08
N GLY A 81 -24.48 -9.22 -11.67
CA GLY A 81 -23.87 -10.23 -12.56
C GLY A 81 -22.36 -10.07 -12.74
N MET A 82 -21.73 -9.20 -11.95
CA MET A 82 -20.29 -8.92 -12.04
C MET A 82 -19.44 -10.13 -11.61
N SER A 83 -18.26 -10.27 -12.23
CA SER A 83 -17.26 -11.19 -11.72
C SER A 83 -16.72 -10.70 -10.37
N LYS A 84 -16.16 -11.63 -9.58
CA LYS A 84 -15.51 -11.31 -8.30
C LYS A 84 -14.38 -10.28 -8.45
N LYS A 85 -13.65 -10.35 -9.57
CA LYS A 85 -12.57 -9.43 -9.87
C LYS A 85 -13.11 -8.04 -10.21
N ASP A 86 -14.11 -7.95 -11.08
CA ASP A 86 -14.63 -6.65 -11.54
C ASP A 86 -15.33 -5.90 -10.42
N TYR A 87 -16.02 -6.62 -9.53
CA TYR A 87 -16.59 -6.02 -8.33
C TYR A 87 -15.50 -5.48 -7.41
N LEU A 88 -14.44 -6.25 -7.17
CA LEU A 88 -13.34 -5.82 -6.32
C LEU A 88 -12.61 -4.61 -6.91
N ASP A 89 -12.40 -4.61 -8.24
CA ASP A 89 -11.83 -3.47 -8.96
C ASP A 89 -12.70 -2.23 -8.80
N TYR A 90 -14.00 -2.35 -9.05
CA TYR A 90 -14.97 -1.28 -8.81
C TYR A 90 -14.91 -0.73 -7.37
N GLN A 91 -14.88 -1.60 -6.36
CA GLN A 91 -14.80 -1.15 -4.97
C GLN A 91 -13.49 -0.43 -4.67
N ILE A 92 -12.35 -0.89 -5.21
CA ILE A 92 -11.07 -0.22 -5.05
C ILE A 92 -11.10 1.18 -5.69
N GLN A 93 -11.67 1.31 -6.90
CA GLN A 93 -11.82 2.62 -7.55
C GLN A 93 -12.69 3.56 -6.70
N MET A 94 -13.75 3.04 -6.08
CA MET A 94 -14.63 3.81 -5.18
C MET A 94 -13.97 4.18 -3.84
N ALA A 95 -12.97 3.42 -3.40
CA ALA A 95 -12.21 3.66 -2.19
C ALA A 95 -11.04 4.63 -2.38
N LEU A 96 -10.68 4.93 -3.64
CA LEU A 96 -9.67 5.92 -3.96
C LEU A 96 -10.15 7.30 -3.53
N VAL A 97 -9.37 7.95 -2.66
CA VAL A 97 -9.63 9.33 -2.24
C VAL A 97 -8.86 10.26 -3.17
N GLU A 98 -9.59 10.86 -4.11
CA GLU A 98 -9.04 11.79 -5.10
C GLU A 98 -8.85 13.19 -4.49
N ASN A 99 -7.74 13.84 -4.81
CA ASN A 99 -7.46 15.22 -4.40
C ASN A 99 -6.78 15.99 -5.55
N GLU A 100 -6.62 17.31 -5.41
CA GLU A 100 -6.08 18.15 -6.49
C GLU A 100 -4.68 17.72 -6.98
N ARG A 101 -3.87 17.10 -6.11
CA ARG A 101 -2.47 16.75 -6.43
C ARG A 101 -2.04 15.33 -6.07
N VAL A 102 -2.72 14.67 -5.14
CA VAL A 102 -2.35 13.33 -4.65
C VAL A 102 -3.61 12.54 -4.40
N ASP A 103 -3.76 11.44 -5.13
CA ASP A 103 -4.78 10.45 -4.82
C ASP A 103 -4.24 9.52 -3.75
N SER A 104 -5.11 9.03 -2.87
CA SER A 104 -4.69 8.17 -1.76
C SER A 104 -5.58 6.95 -1.59
N LEU A 105 -4.94 5.85 -1.21
CA LEU A 105 -5.59 4.58 -0.91
C LEU A 105 -5.04 4.02 0.39
N ALA A 106 -5.93 3.64 1.31
CA ALA A 106 -5.55 3.05 2.58
C ALA A 106 -5.76 1.52 2.57
N MET A 107 -4.75 0.77 3.00
CA MET A 107 -4.83 -0.69 3.10
C MET A 107 -5.74 -1.12 4.25
N GLY A 108 -5.71 -0.39 5.37
CA GLY A 108 -6.49 -0.71 6.58
C GLY A 108 -6.10 -2.04 7.23
N ARG A 109 -6.66 -2.29 8.40
CA ARG A 109 -6.41 -3.53 9.15
C ARG A 109 -7.21 -4.69 8.56
N PRO A 110 -6.61 -5.88 8.41
CA PRO A 110 -7.39 -7.09 8.23
C PRO A 110 -8.21 -7.41 9.48
N GLU A 111 -9.52 -7.22 9.41
CA GLU A 111 -10.44 -7.64 10.47
C GLU A 111 -11.22 -8.85 9.97
N GLY A 112 -10.95 -10.03 10.52
CA GLY A 112 -11.75 -11.23 10.26
C GLY A 112 -10.98 -12.55 10.26
N ALA A 113 -11.68 -13.62 10.66
CA ALA A 113 -11.21 -14.99 10.49
C ALA A 113 -11.63 -15.48 9.09
N GLY A 114 -10.67 -15.68 8.19
CA GLY A 114 -10.98 -16.01 6.80
C GLY A 114 -9.79 -16.46 5.97
N CYS A 115 -10.08 -17.18 4.88
CA CYS A 115 -9.10 -17.60 3.89
C CYS A 115 -9.00 -16.52 2.80
N TYR A 116 -8.09 -15.56 2.98
CA TYR A 116 -7.99 -14.36 2.12
C TYR A 116 -7.12 -14.53 0.87
N CYS A 117 -6.57 -15.72 0.61
CA CYS A 117 -5.58 -15.93 -0.45
C CYS A 117 -6.09 -15.50 -1.84
N ALA A 118 -7.32 -15.86 -2.21
CA ALA A 118 -7.90 -15.51 -3.50
C ALA A 118 -8.15 -14.00 -3.64
N ALA A 119 -8.66 -13.36 -2.60
CA ALA A 119 -8.86 -11.91 -2.58
C ALA A 119 -7.52 -11.17 -2.71
N ASN A 120 -6.50 -11.58 -1.94
CA ASN A 120 -5.17 -10.96 -2.00
C ASN A 120 -4.52 -11.09 -3.38
N GLN A 121 -4.72 -12.21 -4.08
CA GLN A 121 -4.26 -12.36 -5.46
C GLN A 121 -4.96 -11.40 -6.42
N MET A 122 -6.28 -11.21 -6.28
CA MET A 122 -7.03 -10.25 -7.11
C MET A 122 -6.64 -8.80 -6.78
N LEU A 123 -6.54 -8.46 -5.48
CA LEU A 123 -6.07 -7.16 -5.00
C LEU A 123 -4.72 -6.80 -5.61
N ARG A 124 -3.76 -7.74 -5.64
CA ARG A 124 -2.46 -7.52 -6.29
C ARG A 124 -2.62 -7.05 -7.74
N VAL A 125 -3.40 -7.78 -8.54
CA VAL A 125 -3.55 -7.50 -9.96
C VAL A 125 -4.21 -6.13 -10.18
N ILE A 126 -5.21 -5.80 -9.36
CA ILE A 126 -5.91 -4.52 -9.45
C ILE A 126 -4.99 -3.37 -9.04
N LEU A 127 -4.30 -3.48 -7.89
CA LEU A 127 -3.39 -2.44 -7.39
C LEU A 127 -2.21 -2.22 -8.34
N ASP A 128 -1.67 -3.27 -8.97
CA ASP A 128 -0.63 -3.15 -10.00
C ASP A 128 -1.17 -2.42 -11.24
N SER A 129 -2.40 -2.73 -11.68
CA SER A 129 -3.04 -2.03 -12.80
C SER A 129 -3.30 -0.56 -12.47
N LEU A 130 -3.82 -0.27 -11.28
CA LEU A 130 -4.08 1.09 -10.79
C LEU A 130 -2.78 1.90 -10.73
N SER A 131 -1.74 1.35 -10.10
CA SER A 131 -0.44 1.99 -9.94
C SER A 131 0.21 2.38 -11.28
N ARG A 132 -0.05 1.63 -12.36
CA ARG A 132 0.48 1.93 -13.70
C ARG A 132 -0.13 3.17 -14.34
N ASN A 133 -1.28 3.63 -13.86
CA ASN A 133 -1.91 4.85 -14.32
C ASN A 133 -1.32 6.12 -13.67
N TYR A 134 -0.41 5.94 -12.72
CA TYR A 134 0.29 7.03 -12.04
C TYR A 134 1.74 7.16 -12.49
N ASP A 135 2.22 8.41 -12.51
CA ASP A 135 3.63 8.71 -12.76
C ASP A 135 4.48 8.40 -11.52
N TYR A 136 3.93 8.63 -10.33
CA TYR A 136 4.58 8.36 -9.05
C TYR A 136 3.68 7.57 -8.11
N VAL A 137 4.25 6.58 -7.42
CA VAL A 137 3.58 5.83 -6.35
C VAL A 137 4.46 5.89 -5.11
N VAL A 138 3.91 6.35 -3.98
CA VAL A 138 4.60 6.38 -2.68
C VAL A 138 3.87 5.46 -1.72
N MET A 139 4.58 4.45 -1.22
CA MET A 139 4.04 3.45 -0.29
C MET A 139 4.60 3.66 1.12
N ASP A 140 3.74 4.06 2.05
CA ASP A 140 4.07 4.13 3.48
C ASP A 140 3.71 2.79 4.14
N ASN A 141 4.69 1.91 4.35
CA ASN A 141 4.43 0.61 4.94
C ASN A 141 4.51 0.64 6.47
N GLU A 142 3.85 -0.34 7.10
CA GLU A 142 4.06 -0.65 8.52
C GLU A 142 5.54 -0.93 8.84
N ALA A 143 5.86 -1.02 10.13
CA ALA A 143 7.16 -1.41 10.60
C ALA A 143 7.60 -2.82 10.13
N GLY A 144 8.44 -2.85 9.11
CA GLY A 144 9.08 -4.07 8.64
C GLY A 144 9.02 -4.16 7.13
N MET A 145 9.10 -5.38 6.60
CA MET A 145 9.08 -5.68 5.17
C MET A 145 7.95 -6.65 4.82
N GLU A 146 7.09 -7.02 5.77
CA GLU A 146 6.03 -8.03 5.61
C GLU A 146 4.98 -7.63 4.57
N HIS A 147 4.70 -6.34 4.40
CA HIS A 147 3.83 -5.84 3.34
C HIS A 147 4.51 -5.86 1.96
N LEU A 148 5.84 -5.72 1.92
CA LEU A 148 6.66 -5.83 0.71
C LEU A 148 6.92 -7.30 0.31
N SER A 149 7.04 -8.20 1.29
CA SER A 149 7.28 -9.63 1.09
C SER A 149 6.01 -10.40 0.72
N ARG A 150 4.84 -9.89 1.14
CA ARG A 150 3.56 -10.37 0.61
C ARG A 150 3.53 -9.96 -0.86
N ARG A 151 3.29 -10.94 -1.74
CA ARG A 151 3.23 -10.81 -3.20
C ARG A 151 2.20 -9.78 -3.71
N THR A 152 1.63 -8.92 -2.88
CA THR A 152 0.70 -7.86 -3.23
C THR A 152 1.39 -6.59 -3.72
N THR A 153 2.69 -6.41 -3.43
CA THR A 153 3.42 -5.18 -3.74
C THR A 153 4.18 -5.30 -5.06
N ARG A 154 4.21 -4.21 -5.85
CA ARG A 154 4.92 -4.10 -7.13
C ARG A 154 6.43 -4.04 -6.89
N ASP A 155 7.22 -4.24 -7.96
CA ASP A 155 8.64 -3.86 -7.96
C ASP A 155 8.80 -2.41 -7.51
N VAL A 156 9.81 -2.18 -6.68
CA VAL A 156 10.09 -0.89 -6.04
C VAL A 156 11.35 -0.31 -6.68
N ASP A 157 11.25 0.87 -7.29
CA ASP A 157 12.42 1.54 -7.86
C ASP A 157 13.34 2.08 -6.75
N VAL A 158 12.73 2.59 -5.67
CA VAL A 158 13.44 3.18 -4.54
C VAL A 158 12.85 2.73 -3.21
N LEU A 159 13.68 2.05 -2.40
CA LEU A 159 13.36 1.68 -1.02
C LEU A 159 14.10 2.59 -0.04
N PHE A 160 13.34 3.30 0.79
CA PHE A 160 13.87 4.09 1.90
C PHE A 160 13.77 3.29 3.20
N LEU A 161 14.92 2.93 3.77
CA LEU A 161 15.03 2.37 5.11
C LEU A 161 15.18 3.53 6.10
N VAL A 162 14.18 3.73 6.95
CA VAL A 162 14.14 4.83 7.92
C VAL A 162 14.49 4.32 9.31
N SER A 163 15.42 4.99 9.98
CA SER A 163 15.90 4.63 11.31
C SER A 163 16.04 5.84 12.22
N ASP A 164 15.80 5.63 13.52
CA ASP A 164 16.26 6.54 14.57
C ASP A 164 17.80 6.42 14.76
N PRO A 165 18.49 7.43 15.32
CA PRO A 165 19.94 7.43 15.54
C PRO A 165 20.36 6.60 16.76
N ILE A 166 19.65 5.49 17.03
CA ILE A 166 19.98 4.58 18.13
C ILE A 166 20.32 3.19 17.59
N MET A 167 21.14 2.46 18.35
CA MET A 167 21.63 1.13 17.96
C MET A 167 20.52 0.17 17.53
N ARG A 168 19.37 0.22 18.21
CA ARG A 168 18.23 -0.67 17.89
C ARG A 168 17.63 -0.38 16.51
N GLY A 169 17.49 0.89 16.11
CA GLY A 169 17.01 1.24 14.78
C GLY A 169 18.01 0.87 13.70
N LEU A 170 19.29 1.19 13.91
CA LEU A 170 20.34 0.89 12.94
C LEU A 170 20.49 -0.63 12.71
N VAL A 171 20.37 -1.44 13.77
CA VAL A 171 20.37 -2.90 13.64
C VAL A 171 19.14 -3.38 12.87
N ALA A 172 17.95 -2.83 13.13
CA ALA A 172 16.73 -3.18 12.39
C ALA A 172 16.85 -2.81 10.90
N ALA A 173 17.37 -1.61 10.59
CA ALA A 173 17.60 -1.17 9.22
C ALA A 173 18.61 -2.08 8.50
N LYS A 174 19.68 -2.49 9.18
CA LYS A 174 20.64 -3.47 8.64
C LYS A 174 19.97 -4.81 8.32
N GLN A 175 19.18 -5.35 9.26
CA GLN A 175 18.44 -6.60 9.04
C GLN A 175 17.48 -6.49 7.85
N MET A 176 16.74 -5.39 7.73
CA MET A 176 15.87 -5.14 6.58
C MET A 176 16.66 -5.10 5.27
N ALA A 177 17.81 -4.41 5.24
CA ALA A 177 18.68 -4.38 4.06
C ALA A 177 19.19 -5.77 3.66
N GLU A 178 19.52 -6.64 4.63
CA GLU A 178 19.92 -8.03 4.39
C GLU A 178 18.76 -8.93 3.91
N MET A 179 17.52 -8.55 4.21
CA MET A 179 16.31 -9.24 3.73
C MET A 179 15.90 -8.82 2.32
N VAL A 180 16.25 -7.61 1.85
CA VAL A 180 15.86 -7.11 0.52
C VAL A 180 16.16 -8.11 -0.62
N PRO A 181 17.36 -8.72 -0.72
CA PRO A 181 17.67 -9.66 -1.80
C PRO A 181 16.86 -10.97 -1.74
N GLN A 182 16.18 -11.24 -0.62
CA GLN A 182 15.40 -12.45 -0.38
C GLN A 182 13.91 -12.24 -0.70
N LEU A 183 13.51 -11.02 -1.04
CA LEU A 183 12.12 -10.72 -1.38
C LEU A 183 11.79 -11.16 -2.80
N ASP A 184 10.55 -11.58 -3.01
CA ASP A 184 9.97 -11.93 -4.32
C ASP A 184 9.70 -10.69 -5.22
N ILE A 185 10.25 -9.52 -4.89
CA ILE A 185 10.06 -8.25 -5.62
C ILE A 185 11.42 -7.67 -6.03
N ALA A 186 11.49 -6.99 -7.19
CA ALA A 186 12.69 -6.27 -7.56
C ALA A 186 12.77 -4.96 -6.77
N VAL A 187 13.93 -4.70 -6.16
CA VAL A 187 14.26 -3.42 -5.53
C VAL A 187 15.41 -2.78 -6.29
N GLY A 188 15.15 -1.64 -6.93
CA GLY A 188 16.13 -0.95 -7.77
C GLY A 188 17.27 -0.34 -6.97
N ARG A 189 16.93 0.54 -6.01
CA ARG A 189 17.90 1.20 -5.13
C ARG A 189 17.39 1.22 -3.69
N THR A 190 18.30 1.03 -2.75
CA THR A 190 18.00 1.13 -1.31
C THR A 190 18.80 2.26 -0.70
N TYR A 191 18.14 3.15 0.04
CA TYR A 191 18.77 4.24 0.79
C TYR A 191 18.44 4.14 2.27
N LEU A 192 19.41 4.47 3.12
CA LEU A 192 19.21 4.62 4.56
C LEU A 192 19.00 6.09 4.88
N ILE A 193 17.93 6.40 5.62
CA ILE A 193 17.65 7.73 6.16
C ILE A 193 17.65 7.62 7.68
N VAL A 194 18.53 8.40 8.32
CA VAL A 194 18.59 8.50 9.77
C VAL A 194 17.89 9.80 10.18
N ASN A 195 16.84 9.68 10.99
CA ASN A 195 15.98 10.75 11.46
C ASN A 195 16.01 10.85 12.98
#